data_AF-A0A950UDL1-F1
#
_entry.id   AF-A0A950UDL1-F1
#
_cell.length_a   1.000
_cell.length_b   1.000
_cell.length_c   1.000
_cell.angle_alpha   90.00
_cell.angle_beta   90.00
_cell.angle_gamma   90.00
#
_symmetry.space_group_name_H-M   'P 1'
#
loop_
_entity.id
_entity.type
_entity.pdbx_description
1 polymer ?
#
loop_
_entity_poly.entity_id
_entity_poly.type
_entity_poly.pdbx_seq_one_letter_code
_entity_poly.pdbx_strand_id
1 'polypeptide(L)'
;ERDIGIEFDRWGMPKVDPKTMQSTLPNVFFGGDAAFGPKNIIWAVAHGHDAAISIDKLCQGEDVNDRPPPGVTLVSQKMGIHEWSYDNDISNDLRYKVPLRDISVALKDIRTEVELGYDDKLAYLEAERCLNCDVQTVFTGKLCIECDACVDICPMDCITFTQDGEEEELRTRLSAPATDLTQDLYIGNSLKTGRIMVKDEDVCLHCGLCAERCPTGAWDMQKFLIEITQAGPACRAHR
;
A
#
# COMPACT_ATOMS: atom_id res chain seq x y z
N GLU A 1 26.97 -5.65 30.60
CA GLU A 1 25.90 -4.88 29.92
C GLU A 1 24.53 -5.01 30.59
N ARG A 2 24.16 -6.14 31.22
CA ARG A 2 22.82 -6.27 31.85
C ARG A 2 22.55 -5.32 33.03
N ASP A 3 23.60 -4.70 33.58
CA ASP A 3 23.50 -3.78 34.73
C ASP A 3 23.27 -2.31 34.31
N ILE A 4 23.08 -2.03 33.02
CA ILE A 4 22.90 -0.65 32.50
C ILE A 4 21.45 -0.14 32.63
N GLY A 5 20.55 -0.92 33.24
CA GLY A 5 19.16 -0.51 33.47
C GLY A 5 18.20 -0.81 32.31
N ILE A 6 18.53 -1.79 31.45
CA ILE A 6 17.67 -2.26 30.37
C ILE A 6 17.16 -3.66 30.73
N GLU A 7 15.84 -3.86 30.65
CA GLU A 7 15.22 -5.18 30.72
C GLU A 7 15.47 -5.97 29.43
N PHE A 8 15.79 -7.25 29.58
CA PHE A 8 15.96 -8.19 28.47
C PHE A 8 14.93 -9.31 28.56
N ASP A 9 14.50 -9.81 27.41
CA ASP A 9 13.58 -10.94 27.30
C ASP A 9 14.29 -12.29 27.53
N ARG A 10 13.54 -13.39 27.36
CA ARG A 10 14.06 -14.76 27.53
C ARG A 10 15.15 -15.13 26.54
N TRP A 11 15.26 -14.42 25.42
CA TRP A 11 16.25 -14.64 24.37
C TRP A 11 17.47 -13.73 24.53
N GLY A 12 17.49 -12.89 25.57
CA GLY A 12 18.55 -11.91 25.80
C GLY A 12 18.47 -10.70 24.89
N MET A 13 17.30 -10.45 24.27
CA MET A 13 17.02 -9.26 23.47
C MET A 13 16.48 -8.14 24.36
N PRO A 14 16.82 -6.88 24.12
CA PRO A 14 16.24 -5.78 24.88
C PRO A 14 14.73 -5.75 24.70
N LYS A 15 14.01 -5.45 25.78
CA LYS A 15 12.58 -5.19 25.70
C LYS A 15 12.37 -3.80 25.12
N VAL A 16 11.80 -3.76 23.92
CA VAL A 16 11.65 -2.56 23.09
C VAL A 16 10.18 -2.40 22.72
N ASP A 17 9.69 -1.17 22.78
CA ASP A 17 8.37 -0.83 22.26
C ASP A 17 8.39 -0.88 20.71
N PRO A 18 7.54 -1.70 20.06
CA PRO A 18 7.58 -1.88 18.60
C PRO A 18 7.26 -0.64 17.78
N LYS A 19 6.56 0.35 18.37
CA LYS A 19 6.15 1.58 17.67
C LYS A 19 7.20 2.66 17.83
N THR A 20 7.75 2.84 19.02
CA THR A 20 8.68 3.94 19.34
C THR A 20 10.14 3.51 19.24
N MET A 21 10.42 2.20 19.15
CA MET A 21 11.77 1.64 19.18
C MET A 21 12.54 1.94 20.48
N GLN A 22 11.84 2.43 21.51
CA GLN A 22 12.40 2.80 22.80
C GLN A 22 12.52 1.57 23.69
N SER A 23 13.66 1.44 24.37
CA SER A 23 13.85 0.40 25.38
C SER A 23 13.22 0.79 26.72
N THR A 24 13.29 -0.13 27.68
CA THR A 24 12.93 0.17 29.08
C THR A 24 13.79 1.24 29.75
N LEU A 25 14.98 1.54 29.19
CA LEU A 25 15.75 2.72 29.55
C LEU A 25 15.36 3.88 28.60
N PRO A 26 14.74 4.98 29.10
CA PRO A 26 14.09 5.97 28.23
C PRO A 26 14.99 6.63 27.18
N ASN A 27 16.29 6.75 27.44
CA ASN A 27 17.23 7.43 26.53
C ASN A 27 17.95 6.47 25.58
N VAL A 28 17.55 5.20 25.52
CA VAL A 28 18.16 4.18 24.68
C VAL A 28 17.11 3.56 23.76
N PHE A 29 17.43 3.58 22.46
CA PHE A 29 16.59 3.06 21.37
C PHE A 29 17.34 1.96 20.63
N PHE A 30 16.59 1.05 20.01
CA PHE A 30 17.15 -0.08 19.27
C PHE A 30 16.54 -0.19 17.88
N GLY A 31 17.30 -0.70 16.93
CA GLY A 31 16.82 -0.99 15.58
C GLY A 31 17.48 -2.23 15.00
N GLY A 32 16.92 -2.73 13.90
CA GLY A 32 17.39 -3.94 13.23
C GLY A 32 17.42 -5.16 14.14
N ASP A 33 18.44 -6.01 13.93
CA ASP A 33 18.56 -7.29 14.62
C ASP A 33 18.73 -7.14 16.14
N ALA A 34 19.30 -6.02 16.58
CA ALA A 34 19.48 -5.72 18.01
C ALA A 34 18.17 -5.46 18.76
N ALA A 35 17.07 -5.15 18.05
CA ALA A 35 15.76 -4.91 18.66
C ALA A 35 14.90 -6.19 18.70
N PHE A 36 14.77 -6.89 17.57
CA PHE A 36 13.76 -7.94 17.38
C PHE A 36 14.33 -9.27 16.84
N GLY A 37 15.66 -9.42 16.87
CA GLY A 37 16.35 -10.58 16.31
C GLY A 37 16.45 -10.52 14.79
N PRO A 38 16.99 -11.57 14.15
CA PRO A 38 17.33 -11.55 12.73
C PRO A 38 16.12 -11.24 11.85
N LYS A 39 16.19 -10.13 11.10
CA LYS A 39 15.24 -9.74 10.06
C LYS A 39 15.98 -9.51 8.74
N ASN A 40 15.23 -9.23 7.67
CA ASN A 40 15.85 -8.80 6.42
C ASN A 40 16.35 -7.35 6.53
N ILE A 41 17.22 -6.95 5.60
CA ILE A 41 17.80 -5.61 5.58
C ILE A 41 16.75 -4.49 5.46
N ILE A 42 15.62 -4.77 4.81
CA ILE A 42 14.51 -3.82 4.63
C ILE A 42 13.94 -3.44 5.99
N TRP A 43 13.68 -4.42 6.85
CA TRP A 43 13.23 -4.18 8.23
C TRP A 43 14.27 -3.45 9.06
N ALA A 44 15.56 -3.79 8.91
CA ALA A 44 16.62 -3.11 9.64
C ALA A 44 16.70 -1.62 9.30
N VAL A 45 16.57 -1.26 8.02
CA VAL A 45 16.50 0.13 7.57
C VAL A 45 15.24 0.81 8.10
N ALA A 46 14.07 0.17 7.99
CA ALA A 46 12.81 0.71 8.52
C ALA A 46 12.89 1.02 10.02
N HIS A 47 13.40 0.08 10.83
CA HIS A 47 13.61 0.29 12.26
C HIS A 47 14.56 1.47 12.54
N GLY A 48 15.57 1.67 11.70
CA GLY A 48 16.48 2.81 11.79
C GLY A 48 15.75 4.15 11.62
N HIS A 49 14.88 4.26 10.61
CA HIS A 49 14.04 5.43 10.41
C HIS A 49 13.07 5.64 11.59
N ASP A 50 12.44 4.56 12.07
CA ASP A 50 11.51 4.63 13.19
C ASP A 50 12.17 5.06 14.49
N ALA A 51 13.37 4.55 14.79
CA ALA A 51 14.14 4.95 15.95
C ALA A 51 14.61 6.40 15.82
N ALA A 52 15.01 6.84 14.63
CA ALA A 52 15.44 8.22 14.39
C ALA A 52 14.33 9.24 14.67
N ILE A 53 13.07 8.93 14.31
CA ILE A 53 11.92 9.79 14.62
C ILE A 53 11.74 9.94 16.13
N SER A 54 11.79 8.82 16.87
CA SER A 54 11.65 8.83 18.33
C SER A 54 12.81 9.55 19.04
N ILE A 55 14.04 9.39 18.53
CA ILE A 55 15.22 10.09 19.03
C ILE A 55 15.07 11.60 18.81
N ASP A 56 14.61 12.04 17.63
CA ASP A 56 14.39 13.47 17.36
C ASP A 56 13.34 14.05 18.31
N LYS A 57 12.20 13.37 18.47
CA LYS A 57 11.14 13.79 19.40
C LYS A 57 11.62 13.87 20.84
N LEU A 58 12.34 12.87 21.32
CA LEU A 58 12.94 12.89 22.66
C LEU A 58 13.90 14.09 22.81
N CYS A 59 14.75 14.35 21.81
CA CYS A 59 15.67 15.49 21.83
C CYS A 59 14.95 16.86 21.83
N GLN A 60 13.75 16.95 21.25
CA GLN A 60 12.92 18.16 21.26
C GLN A 60 12.04 18.28 22.51
N GLY A 61 12.01 17.26 23.39
CA GLY A 61 11.10 17.23 24.54
C GLY A 61 9.64 16.96 24.16
N GLU A 62 9.40 16.37 22.98
CA GLU A 62 8.08 15.96 22.50
C GLU A 62 7.74 14.53 22.96
N ASP A 63 6.46 14.17 22.91
CA ASP A 63 6.02 12.79 23.16
C ASP A 63 6.42 11.86 22.01
N VAL A 64 7.23 10.84 22.31
CA VAL A 64 7.69 9.82 21.35
C VAL A 64 6.53 8.98 20.77
N ASN A 65 5.37 8.95 21.43
CA ASN A 65 4.20 8.22 20.96
C ASN A 65 3.39 8.97 19.91
N ASP A 66 3.51 10.30 19.88
CA ASP A 66 2.86 11.19 18.93
C ASP A 66 3.63 11.22 17.61
N ARG A 67 3.44 10.18 16.80
CA ARG A 67 4.14 10.00 15.54
C ARG A 67 3.24 10.46 14.39
N PRO A 68 3.69 11.42 13.57
CA PRO A 68 2.89 11.85 12.44
C PRO A 68 2.74 10.71 11.42
N PRO A 69 1.55 10.53 10.85
CA PRO A 69 1.34 9.56 9.78
C PRO A 69 2.18 9.95 8.57
N PRO A 70 2.48 8.99 7.66
CA PRO A 70 3.08 9.31 6.38
C PRO A 70 2.20 10.32 5.61
N GLY A 71 2.85 11.20 4.85
CA GLY A 71 2.15 12.07 3.91
C GLY A 71 1.55 11.22 2.78
N VAL A 72 0.30 11.48 2.46
CA VAL A 72 -0.36 10.86 1.29
C VAL A 72 -0.95 11.96 0.43
N THR A 73 -0.68 11.88 -0.87
CA THR A 73 -1.25 12.79 -1.86
C THR A 73 -1.85 11.99 -2.99
N LEU A 74 -3.02 12.44 -3.45
CA LEU A 74 -3.65 11.99 -4.67
C LEU A 74 -3.69 13.17 -5.64
N VAL A 75 -3.09 12.99 -6.82
CA VAL A 75 -3.06 14.01 -7.86
C VAL A 75 -3.76 13.46 -9.09
N SER A 76 -4.72 14.21 -9.63
CA SER A 76 -5.39 13.84 -10.88
C SER A 76 -4.36 13.60 -11.98
N GLN A 77 -4.41 12.41 -12.54
CA GLN A 77 -3.53 11.93 -13.58
C GLN A 77 -4.43 11.55 -14.75
N LYS A 78 -4.64 12.52 -15.65
CA LYS A 78 -5.37 12.28 -16.88
C LYS A 78 -4.47 11.47 -17.81
N MET A 79 -4.82 10.19 -17.97
CA MET A 79 -4.17 9.30 -18.92
C MET A 79 -5.07 9.22 -20.16
N GLY A 80 -4.53 9.40 -21.37
CA GLY A 80 -5.27 9.17 -22.60
C GLY A 80 -5.57 7.68 -22.80
N ILE A 81 -6.55 7.33 -23.63
CA ILE A 81 -6.94 5.92 -23.90
C ILE A 81 -5.76 5.02 -24.34
N HIS A 82 -4.76 5.59 -25.01
CA HIS A 82 -3.52 4.90 -25.39
C HIS A 82 -2.51 4.78 -24.25
N GLU A 83 -2.60 5.67 -23.26
CA GLU A 83 -1.80 5.59 -22.02
C GLU A 83 -2.45 4.63 -21.01
N TRP A 84 -3.76 4.33 -21.16
CA TRP A 84 -4.50 3.26 -20.47
C TRP A 84 -4.30 1.87 -21.11
N SER A 85 -3.75 1.81 -22.32
CA SER A 85 -3.49 0.55 -23.02
C SER A 85 -2.21 -0.07 -22.46
N TYR A 86 -2.29 -0.60 -21.25
CA TYR A 86 -1.25 -1.45 -20.71
C TYR A 86 -1.24 -2.75 -21.53
N ASP A 87 -0.06 -3.17 -21.99
CA ASP A 87 0.11 -4.50 -22.61
C ASP A 87 -0.07 -5.64 -21.59
N ASN A 88 -0.06 -5.28 -20.30
CA ASN A 88 -0.20 -6.17 -19.16
C ASN A 88 -1.59 -6.81 -19.08
N ASP A 89 -1.64 -8.14 -19.01
CA ASP A 89 -2.87 -8.88 -18.73
C ASP A 89 -3.17 -8.91 -17.22
N ILE A 90 -4.43 -9.03 -16.85
CA ILE A 90 -4.82 -9.28 -15.45
C ILE A 90 -4.60 -10.77 -15.18
N SER A 91 -3.38 -11.10 -14.79
CA SER A 91 -2.95 -12.47 -14.53
C SER A 91 -2.80 -12.76 -13.04
N ASN A 92 -3.33 -13.92 -12.63
CA ASN A 92 -3.06 -14.51 -11.32
C ASN A 92 -1.72 -15.27 -11.28
N ASP A 93 -0.85 -15.05 -12.27
CA ASP A 93 0.46 -15.66 -12.32
C ASP A 93 1.26 -15.33 -11.06
N LEU A 94 1.93 -16.36 -10.55
CA LEU A 94 2.90 -16.20 -9.48
C LEU A 94 4.10 -15.41 -10.00
N ARG A 95 4.70 -14.64 -9.09
CA ARG A 95 5.98 -13.95 -9.35
C ARG A 95 6.98 -14.91 -9.97
N TYR A 96 7.57 -14.50 -11.09
CA TYR A 96 8.63 -15.26 -11.72
C TYR A 96 9.81 -15.35 -10.76
N LYS A 97 10.41 -16.54 -10.64
CA LYS A 97 11.55 -16.73 -9.73
C LYS A 97 12.78 -16.09 -10.36
N VAL A 98 13.51 -15.30 -9.57
CA VAL A 98 14.84 -14.81 -9.97
C VAL A 98 15.73 -16.03 -10.22
N PRO A 99 16.31 -16.18 -11.42
CA PRO A 99 17.26 -17.24 -11.71
C PRO A 99 18.39 -17.25 -10.68
N LEU A 100 18.65 -18.44 -10.13
CA LEU A 100 19.69 -18.64 -9.14
C LEU A 100 20.86 -19.39 -9.77
N ARG A 101 22.06 -19.08 -9.30
CA ARG A 101 23.25 -19.87 -9.61
C ARG A 101 23.11 -21.26 -9.01
N ASP A 102 23.71 -22.24 -9.68
CA ASP A 102 23.71 -23.61 -9.18
C ASP A 102 24.30 -23.69 -7.77
N ILE A 103 23.60 -24.40 -6.88
CA ILE A 103 23.93 -24.49 -5.45
C ILE A 103 25.36 -25.05 -5.25
N SER A 104 25.78 -26.02 -6.08
CA SER A 104 27.11 -26.63 -5.95
C SER A 104 28.24 -25.65 -6.30
N VAL A 105 27.95 -24.61 -7.08
CA VAL A 105 28.87 -23.53 -7.41
C VAL A 105 28.83 -22.46 -6.33
N ALA A 106 27.63 -22.02 -5.93
CA ALA A 106 27.43 -21.00 -4.90
C ALA A 106 28.08 -21.36 -3.55
N LEU A 107 28.00 -22.64 -3.15
CA LEU A 107 28.56 -23.10 -1.87
C LEU A 107 30.10 -23.19 -1.85
N LYS A 108 30.77 -23.12 -3.00
CA LYS A 108 32.24 -23.22 -3.07
C LYS A 108 32.96 -21.91 -2.78
N ASP A 109 32.31 -20.78 -3.03
CA ASP A 109 32.89 -19.45 -2.82
C ASP A 109 31.82 -18.44 -2.42
N ILE A 110 31.99 -17.85 -1.23
CA ILE A 110 31.09 -16.82 -0.69
C ILE A 110 31.03 -15.55 -1.54
N ARG A 111 32.04 -15.28 -2.38
CA ARG A 111 32.05 -14.13 -3.29
C ARG A 111 31.21 -14.37 -4.54
N THR A 112 30.78 -15.60 -4.77
CA THR A 112 29.95 -15.94 -5.92
C THR A 112 28.54 -15.42 -5.69
N GLU A 113 28.12 -14.48 -6.55
CA GLU A 113 26.76 -13.98 -6.58
C GLU A 113 25.75 -15.13 -6.83
N VAL A 114 24.68 -15.17 -6.04
CA VAL A 114 23.70 -16.27 -6.09
C VAL A 114 22.50 -15.90 -6.96
N GLU A 115 21.96 -14.69 -6.80
CA GLU A 115 20.88 -14.18 -7.62
C GLU A 115 21.45 -13.66 -8.94
N LEU A 116 21.09 -14.29 -10.06
CA LEU A 116 21.61 -13.91 -11.38
C LEU A 116 20.87 -12.73 -12.02
N GLY A 117 19.79 -12.27 -11.38
CA GLY A 117 18.85 -11.32 -11.97
C GLY A 117 18.02 -11.96 -13.09
N TYR A 118 17.11 -11.16 -13.65
CA TYR A 118 16.34 -11.55 -14.83
C TYR A 118 17.13 -11.26 -16.11
N ASP A 119 16.96 -12.13 -17.11
CA ASP A 119 17.28 -11.77 -18.48
C ASP A 119 16.17 -10.88 -19.07
N ASP A 120 16.42 -10.29 -20.25
CA ASP A 120 15.47 -9.34 -20.86
C ASP A 120 14.07 -9.93 -21.04
N LYS A 121 13.97 -11.23 -21.35
CA LYS A 121 12.67 -11.89 -21.59
C LYS A 121 11.91 -12.08 -20.29
N LEU A 122 12.58 -12.58 -19.25
CA LEU A 122 11.96 -12.81 -17.95
C LEU A 122 11.64 -11.49 -17.25
N ALA A 123 12.49 -10.47 -17.43
CA ALA A 123 12.25 -9.12 -16.92
C ALA A 123 11.01 -8.50 -17.56
N TYR A 124 10.85 -8.65 -18.88
CA TYR A 124 9.67 -8.22 -19.60
C TYR A 124 8.40 -8.91 -19.09
N LEU A 125 8.42 -10.24 -18.98
CA LEU A 125 7.28 -11.01 -18.45
C LEU A 125 6.93 -10.66 -17.00
N GLU A 126 7.93 -10.41 -16.14
CA GLU A 126 7.67 -9.97 -14.77
C GLU A 126 7.13 -8.53 -14.72
N ALA A 127 7.57 -7.64 -15.61
CA ALA A 127 7.03 -6.28 -15.72
C ALA A 127 5.58 -6.27 -16.23
N GLU A 128 5.22 -7.21 -17.11
CA GLU A 128 3.84 -7.41 -17.60
C GLU A 128 2.86 -7.85 -16.51
N ARG A 129 3.34 -8.23 -15.31
CA ARG A 129 2.49 -8.51 -14.14
C ARG A 129 2.18 -7.26 -13.31
N CYS A 130 2.66 -6.07 -13.68
CA CYS A 130 2.38 -4.84 -12.93
C CYS A 130 0.91 -4.45 -13.06
N LEU A 131 0.21 -4.34 -11.92
CA LEU A 131 -1.20 -3.94 -11.83
C LEU A 131 -1.42 -2.42 -11.79
N ASN A 132 -0.36 -1.61 -11.92
CA ASN A 132 -0.42 -0.13 -11.84
C ASN A 132 -1.14 0.40 -10.59
N CYS A 133 -0.87 -0.23 -9.44
CA CYS A 133 -1.51 0.10 -8.17
C CYS A 133 -1.15 1.51 -7.63
N ASP A 134 -0.27 2.26 -8.30
CA ASP A 134 0.00 3.65 -7.99
C ASP A 134 -1.05 4.61 -8.57
N VAL A 135 -1.98 4.13 -9.41
CA VAL A 135 -3.10 4.92 -9.94
C VAL A 135 -4.44 4.39 -9.41
N GLN A 136 -5.19 5.26 -8.74
CA GLN A 136 -6.40 4.92 -8.00
C GLN A 136 -7.64 5.47 -8.69
N THR A 137 -8.70 4.68 -8.77
CA THR A 137 -10.03 5.13 -9.20
C THR A 137 -10.70 5.90 -8.06
N VAL A 138 -10.91 7.20 -8.22
CA VAL A 138 -11.50 8.06 -7.17
C VAL A 138 -12.86 8.56 -7.60
N PHE A 139 -13.87 8.34 -6.74
CA PHE A 139 -15.24 8.79 -6.96
C PHE A 139 -15.60 9.99 -6.08
N THR A 140 -16.15 11.02 -6.72
CA THR A 140 -16.70 12.22 -6.07
C THR A 140 -18.21 12.30 -6.30
N GLY A 141 -19.00 11.74 -5.38
CA GLY A 141 -20.46 11.63 -5.53
C GLY A 141 -21.21 12.95 -5.74
N LYS A 142 -20.69 14.07 -5.20
CA LYS A 142 -21.28 15.42 -5.41
C LYS A 142 -21.32 15.86 -6.87
N LEU A 143 -20.41 15.35 -7.70
CA LEU A 143 -20.33 15.62 -9.14
C LEU A 143 -21.16 14.64 -9.96
N CYS A 144 -21.58 13.51 -9.36
CA CYS A 144 -22.32 12.47 -10.06
C CYS A 144 -23.75 12.94 -10.39
N ILE A 145 -24.17 12.66 -11.62
CA ILE A 145 -25.53 12.91 -12.11
C ILE A 145 -26.31 11.61 -12.34
N GLU A 146 -25.74 10.47 -11.94
CA GLU A 146 -26.39 9.14 -12.02
C GLU A 146 -26.85 8.80 -13.44
N CYS A 147 -25.99 9.04 -14.43
CA CYS A 147 -26.25 8.73 -15.83
C CYS A 147 -25.91 7.28 -16.23
N ASP A 148 -25.42 6.47 -15.29
CA ASP A 148 -25.01 5.07 -15.44
C ASP A 148 -23.92 4.79 -16.50
N ALA A 149 -23.30 5.83 -17.07
CA ALA A 149 -22.29 5.67 -18.11
C ALA A 149 -21.03 4.93 -17.63
N CYS A 150 -20.68 5.03 -16.34
CA CYS A 150 -19.57 4.27 -15.76
C CYS A 150 -19.92 2.80 -15.50
N VAL A 151 -21.21 2.48 -15.31
CA VAL A 151 -21.69 1.10 -15.17
C VAL A 151 -21.64 0.42 -16.54
N ASP A 152 -22.20 1.07 -17.56
CA ASP A 152 -22.27 0.56 -18.94
C ASP A 152 -20.91 0.27 -19.58
N ILE A 153 -19.89 1.09 -19.27
CA ILE A 153 -18.55 0.92 -19.86
C ILE A 153 -17.67 -0.07 -19.07
N CYS A 154 -18.08 -0.49 -17.88
CA CYS A 154 -17.25 -1.33 -17.02
C CYS A 154 -17.15 -2.74 -17.60
N PRO A 155 -15.96 -3.25 -17.96
CA PRO A 155 -15.83 -4.58 -18.54
C PRO A 155 -16.07 -5.72 -17.54
N MET A 156 -16.05 -5.41 -16.24
CA MET A 156 -16.19 -6.39 -15.14
C MET A 156 -17.49 -6.24 -14.37
N ASP A 157 -18.39 -5.34 -14.79
CA ASP A 157 -19.64 -5.04 -14.08
C ASP A 157 -19.44 -4.71 -12.58
N CYS A 158 -18.30 -4.11 -12.22
CA CYS A 158 -17.92 -3.92 -10.82
C CYS A 158 -18.55 -2.69 -10.15
N ILE A 159 -19.31 -1.87 -10.87
CA ILE A 159 -19.93 -0.64 -10.34
C ILE A 159 -21.45 -0.81 -10.32
N THR A 160 -22.08 -0.56 -9.17
CA THR A 160 -23.53 -0.65 -9.00
C THR A 160 -24.06 0.57 -8.23
N PHE A 161 -25.12 1.19 -8.74
CA PHE A 161 -25.88 2.21 -8.00
C PHE A 161 -27.10 1.58 -7.34
N THR A 162 -27.14 1.56 -6.01
CA THR A 162 -28.18 0.86 -5.25
C THR A 162 -28.55 1.61 -3.96
N GLN A 163 -29.58 1.16 -3.25
CA GLN A 163 -29.90 1.71 -1.93
C GLN A 163 -28.85 1.26 -0.91
N ASP A 164 -28.57 2.10 0.06
CA ASP A 164 -27.70 1.74 1.18
C ASP A 164 -28.30 0.60 2.01
N GLY A 165 -27.47 -0.13 2.76
CA GLY A 165 -27.90 -1.26 3.57
C GLY A 165 -26.74 -2.04 4.17
N GLU A 166 -27.08 -3.04 4.99
CA GLU A 166 -26.09 -3.95 5.58
C GLU A 166 -25.31 -4.67 4.48
N GLU A 167 -24.00 -4.86 4.70
CA GLU A 167 -23.09 -5.35 3.66
C GLU A 167 -23.48 -6.74 3.12
N GLU A 168 -23.94 -7.64 4.00
CA GLU A 168 -24.40 -8.98 3.62
C GLU A 168 -25.57 -8.91 2.62
N GLU A 169 -26.51 -7.99 2.81
CA GLU A 169 -27.59 -7.74 1.85
C GLU A 169 -27.04 -7.04 0.60
N LEU A 170 -26.18 -6.03 0.79
CA LEU A 170 -25.64 -5.20 -0.28
C LEU A 170 -24.95 -6.04 -1.35
N ARG A 171 -24.09 -6.99 -0.95
CA ARG A 171 -23.35 -7.89 -1.84
C ARG A 171 -24.25 -8.74 -2.74
N THR A 172 -25.47 -9.05 -2.31
CA THR A 172 -26.45 -9.80 -3.12
C THR A 172 -27.09 -8.98 -4.24
N ARG A 173 -26.97 -7.65 -4.20
CA ARG A 173 -27.60 -6.71 -5.13
C ARG A 173 -26.60 -6.10 -6.13
N LEU A 174 -25.32 -6.47 -6.04
CA LEU A 174 -24.27 -5.98 -6.93
C LEU A 174 -24.36 -6.66 -8.30
N SER A 175 -23.92 -5.95 -9.34
CA SER A 175 -23.96 -6.43 -10.72
C SER A 175 -23.03 -7.63 -10.93
N ALA A 176 -21.82 -7.58 -10.36
CA ALA A 176 -20.90 -8.71 -10.30
C ALA A 176 -21.03 -9.47 -8.95
N PRO A 177 -20.81 -10.80 -8.91
CA PRO A 177 -20.81 -11.55 -7.67
C PRO A 177 -19.65 -11.17 -6.72
N ALA A 178 -19.97 -10.50 -5.61
CA ALA A 178 -18.98 -10.07 -4.61
C ALA A 178 -18.74 -11.14 -3.52
N THR A 179 -18.14 -12.26 -3.91
CA THR A 179 -17.98 -13.44 -3.02
C THR A 179 -16.80 -13.36 -2.05
N ASP A 180 -15.81 -12.52 -2.31
CA ASP A 180 -14.69 -12.32 -1.39
C ASP A 180 -15.08 -11.35 -0.26
N LEU A 181 -15.28 -11.90 0.94
CA LEU A 181 -15.62 -11.14 2.15
C LEU A 181 -14.39 -10.55 2.84
N THR A 182 -13.19 -10.84 2.36
CA THR A 182 -11.93 -10.28 2.88
C THR A 182 -11.57 -8.95 2.20
N GLN A 183 -12.20 -8.64 1.07
CA GLN A 183 -12.08 -7.37 0.37
C GLN A 183 -13.25 -6.44 0.72
N ASP A 184 -12.92 -5.21 1.09
CA ASP A 184 -13.89 -4.17 1.38
C ASP A 184 -14.55 -3.66 0.09
N LEU A 185 -15.82 -3.29 0.16
CA LEU A 185 -16.51 -2.60 -0.93
C LEU A 185 -16.18 -1.11 -0.92
N TYR A 186 -15.88 -0.54 -2.09
CA TYR A 186 -15.67 0.90 -2.21
C TYR A 186 -17.01 1.64 -2.36
N ILE A 187 -17.38 2.39 -1.32
CA ILE A 187 -18.67 3.10 -1.25
C ILE A 187 -18.53 4.59 -1.59
N GLY A 188 -19.25 5.01 -2.61
CA GLY A 188 -19.47 6.41 -2.99
C GLY A 188 -20.79 6.97 -2.47
N ASN A 189 -20.71 7.93 -1.56
CA ASN A 189 -21.87 8.58 -0.93
C ASN A 189 -22.23 9.94 -1.59
N SER A 190 -23.23 10.62 -1.02
CA SER A 190 -23.64 11.99 -1.42
C SER A 190 -24.28 12.10 -2.81
N LEU A 191 -24.95 11.04 -3.28
CA LEU A 191 -25.77 11.10 -4.50
C LEU A 191 -27.09 11.82 -4.24
N LYS A 192 -27.65 12.45 -5.27
CA LYS A 192 -28.86 13.29 -5.14
C LYS A 192 -30.11 12.46 -4.92
N THR A 193 -30.15 11.21 -5.39
CA THR A 193 -31.29 10.31 -5.23
C THR A 193 -31.36 9.64 -3.85
N GLY A 194 -30.30 9.75 -3.03
CA GLY A 194 -30.17 9.02 -1.77
C GLY A 194 -29.63 7.58 -1.93
N ARG A 195 -29.39 7.13 -3.17
CA ARG A 195 -28.63 5.90 -3.45
C ARG A 195 -27.15 6.06 -3.08
N ILE A 196 -26.44 4.95 -3.06
CA ILE A 196 -24.98 4.87 -3.00
C ILE A 196 -24.43 4.30 -4.31
N MET A 197 -23.19 4.66 -4.63
CA MET A 197 -22.35 3.97 -5.60
C MET A 197 -21.57 2.90 -4.84
N VAL A 198 -21.62 1.67 -5.30
CA VAL A 198 -20.80 0.57 -4.79
C VAL A 198 -19.87 0.13 -5.90
N LYS A 199 -18.58 0.08 -5.62
CA LYS A 199 -17.57 -0.51 -6.50
C LYS A 199 -16.96 -1.72 -5.79
N ASP A 200 -17.05 -2.87 -6.42
CA ASP A 200 -16.34 -4.07 -5.97
C ASP A 200 -14.88 -3.98 -6.45
N GLU A 201 -13.97 -3.82 -5.49
CA GLU A 201 -12.53 -3.72 -5.76
C GLU A 201 -11.90 -5.06 -6.14
N ASP A 202 -12.49 -6.19 -5.71
CA ASP A 202 -11.97 -7.54 -5.99
C ASP A 202 -11.93 -7.82 -7.51
N VAL A 203 -12.95 -7.35 -8.22
CA VAL A 203 -13.09 -7.54 -9.67
C VAL A 203 -12.72 -6.29 -10.48
N CYS A 204 -12.30 -5.20 -9.85
CA CYS A 204 -11.92 -3.99 -10.59
C CYS A 204 -10.51 -4.10 -11.18
N LEU A 205 -10.39 -3.82 -12.48
CA LEU A 205 -9.12 -3.87 -13.21
C LEU A 205 -8.33 -2.55 -13.18
N HIS A 206 -8.84 -1.51 -12.51
CA HIS A 206 -8.26 -0.16 -12.51
C HIS A 206 -8.03 0.43 -13.93
N CYS A 207 -8.81 0.01 -14.92
CA CYS A 207 -8.60 0.36 -16.33
C CYS A 207 -8.97 1.82 -16.72
N GLY A 208 -9.50 2.62 -15.78
CA GLY A 208 -9.81 4.04 -16.01
C GLY A 208 -10.99 4.35 -16.93
N LEU A 209 -11.62 3.35 -17.56
CA LEU A 209 -12.75 3.56 -18.48
C LEU A 209 -13.93 4.31 -17.84
N CYS A 210 -14.19 4.08 -16.54
CA CYS A 210 -15.23 4.80 -15.81
C CYS A 210 -14.95 6.30 -15.70
N ALA A 211 -13.68 6.70 -15.54
CA ALA A 211 -13.26 8.11 -15.50
C ALA A 211 -13.34 8.75 -16.88
N GLU A 212 -12.83 8.08 -17.91
CA GLU A 212 -12.89 8.58 -19.30
C GLU A 212 -14.32 8.78 -19.80
N ARG A 213 -15.24 7.88 -19.40
CA ARG A 213 -16.64 7.95 -19.80
C ARG A 213 -17.46 8.94 -18.99
N CYS A 214 -16.99 9.36 -17.81
CA CYS A 214 -17.75 10.19 -16.89
C CYS A 214 -17.90 11.63 -17.43
N PRO A 215 -19.12 12.09 -17.75
CA PRO A 215 -19.32 13.42 -18.35
C PRO A 215 -19.10 14.58 -17.36
N THR A 216 -19.07 14.31 -16.06
CA THR A 216 -18.97 15.32 -15.00
C THR A 216 -17.64 15.28 -14.23
N GLY A 217 -16.76 14.33 -14.55
CA GLY A 217 -15.54 14.09 -13.75
C GLY A 217 -15.84 13.59 -12.34
N ALA A 218 -17.01 12.97 -12.11
CA ALA A 218 -17.30 12.29 -10.84
C ALA A 218 -16.39 11.09 -10.61
N TRP A 219 -15.93 10.45 -11.68
CA TRP A 219 -14.81 9.51 -11.64
C TRP A 219 -13.55 10.22 -12.13
N ASP A 220 -12.46 10.03 -11.39
CA ASP A 220 -11.13 10.53 -11.72
C ASP A 220 -10.10 9.43 -11.45
N MET A 221 -8.98 9.49 -12.14
CA MET A 221 -7.86 8.60 -11.92
C MET A 221 -6.75 9.41 -11.28
N GLN A 222 -6.36 9.03 -10.08
CA GLN A 222 -5.45 9.82 -9.26
C GLN A 222 -4.21 9.03 -8.92
N LYS A 223 -3.05 9.60 -9.21
CA LYS A 223 -1.78 9.02 -8.83
C LYS A 223 -1.58 9.17 -7.33
N PHE A 224 -1.35 8.05 -6.66
CA PHE A 224 -1.04 7.96 -5.25
C PHE A 224 0.46 8.13 -5.04
N LEU A 225 0.81 9.08 -4.17
CA LEU A 225 2.16 9.24 -3.65
C LEU A 225 2.12 9.11 -2.14
N ILE A 226 2.96 8.22 -1.61
CA ILE A 226 3.24 8.09 -0.18
C ILE A 226 4.64 8.64 0.11
N GLU A 227 4.71 9.57 1.05
CA GLU A 227 5.95 10.10 1.59
C GLU A 227 6.07 9.67 3.05
N ILE A 228 6.96 8.72 3.30
CA ILE A 228 7.21 8.24 4.66
C ILE A 228 7.86 9.36 5.46
N THR A 229 7.23 9.73 6.57
CA THR A 229 7.74 10.73 7.50
C THR A 229 9.17 10.38 7.92
N GLN A 230 10.07 11.35 7.81
CA GLN A 230 11.46 11.23 8.22
C GLN A 230 11.70 12.02 9.50
N ALA A 231 12.73 11.63 10.26
CA ALA A 231 13.21 12.42 11.37
C ALA A 231 13.64 13.82 10.90
N GLY A 232 13.26 14.87 11.64
CA GLY A 232 13.54 16.26 11.31
C GLY A 232 12.30 17.16 11.38
N PRO A 233 12.30 18.33 10.74
CA PRO A 233 11.20 19.31 10.85
C PRO A 233 9.82 18.74 10.55
N ALA A 234 9.71 17.81 9.61
CA ALA A 234 8.45 17.19 9.21
C ALA A 234 7.84 16.29 10.30
N CYS A 235 8.63 15.76 11.24
CA CYS A 235 8.11 14.90 12.30
C CYS A 235 7.76 15.63 13.61
N ARG A 236 8.08 16.92 13.71
CA ARG A 236 7.94 17.73 14.93
C ARG A 236 6.55 18.36 15.02
N ALA A 237 6.02 18.46 16.23
CA ALA A 237 4.81 19.22 16.48
C ALA A 237 5.13 20.71 16.25
N HIS A 238 4.65 21.28 15.14
CA HIS A 238 4.73 22.69 14.71
C HIS A 238 5.64 23.62 15.55
N ARG A 239 6.77 24.02 14.97
CA ARG A 239 7.42 25.32 15.25
C ARG A 239 7.40 26.19 14.02
#